data_AF-A0A3N5ETI1-F1
#
_entry.id   AF-A0A3N5ETI1-F1
#
_cell.length_a   1.000
_cell.length_b   1.000
_cell.length_c   1.000
_cell.angle_alpha   90.00
_cell.angle_beta   90.00
_cell.angle_gamma   90.00
#
_symmetry.space_group_name_H-M   'P 1'
#
loop_
_entity.id
_entity.type
_entity.pdbx_description
1 polymer ?
#
loop_
_entity_poly.entity_id
_entity_poly.type
_entity_poly.pdbx_seq_one_letter_code
_entity_poly.pdbx_strand_id
1 'polypeptide(L)'
;MKNVMAVLTAALFCTGAAPAQESKSALESEASGWIDLFPDKEFKGWKRVPIDPLASKVVWKHSADGKSLLCDGTGGVKEVLLNDVERGDGIFHVEWRWGKEQDATPNYNGGIYLRSSADGKVWIQAQVARGEKPPRVGDLIGMLPVEGTPKRIDLLQKGESRE
;
A
#
# COMPACT_ATOMS: atom_id res chain seq x y z
N MET A 1 -48.74 -1.57 -55.75
CA MET A 1 -47.46 -2.11 -55.24
C MET A 1 -46.66 -0.96 -54.65
N LYS A 2 -46.53 -0.89 -53.31
CA LYS A 2 -45.67 0.07 -52.62
C LYS A 2 -44.86 -0.73 -51.59
N ASN A 3 -43.56 -0.85 -51.85
CA ASN A 3 -42.62 -1.59 -51.03
C ASN A 3 -42.37 -0.79 -49.73
N VAL A 4 -42.57 -1.44 -48.58
CA VAL A 4 -42.16 -0.88 -47.29
C VAL A 4 -40.75 -1.40 -47.02
N MET A 5 -39.80 -0.48 -47.02
CA MET A 5 -38.39 -0.72 -46.72
C MET A 5 -38.22 -0.70 -45.19
N ALA A 6 -37.93 -1.87 -44.61
CA ALA A 6 -37.61 -1.98 -43.18
C ALA A 6 -36.17 -1.54 -42.96
N VAL A 7 -35.96 -0.48 -42.18
CA VAL A 7 -34.66 -0.05 -41.71
C VAL A 7 -34.34 -0.83 -40.44
N LEU A 8 -33.31 -1.67 -40.49
CA LEU A 8 -32.78 -2.35 -39.31
C LEU A 8 -31.77 -1.43 -38.61
N THR A 9 -32.13 -0.88 -37.46
CA THR A 9 -31.19 -0.12 -36.61
C THR A 9 -30.40 -1.12 -35.76
N ALA A 10 -29.12 -1.31 -36.06
CA ALA A 10 -28.21 -2.06 -35.21
C ALA A 10 -27.85 -1.21 -33.98
N ALA A 11 -28.34 -1.59 -32.80
CA ALA A 11 -27.93 -1.01 -31.54
C ALA A 11 -26.56 -1.60 -31.14
N LEU A 12 -25.50 -0.78 -31.17
CA LEU A 12 -24.23 -1.11 -30.54
C LEU A 12 -24.43 -1.07 -29.01
N PHE A 13 -24.45 -2.25 -28.38
CA PHE A 13 -24.32 -2.34 -26.93
C PHE A 13 -22.86 -2.09 -26.56
N CYS A 14 -22.57 -0.87 -26.06
CA CYS A 14 -21.33 -0.61 -25.35
C CYS A 14 -21.39 -1.39 -24.02
N THR A 15 -20.73 -2.55 -23.95
CA THR A 15 -20.49 -3.24 -22.68
C THR A 15 -19.42 -2.46 -21.92
N GLY A 16 -19.83 -1.41 -21.20
CA GLY A 16 -18.98 -0.82 -20.18
C GLY A 16 -18.72 -1.87 -19.11
N ALA A 17 -17.45 -2.23 -18.89
CA ALA A 17 -17.08 -3.07 -17.75
C ALA A 17 -17.50 -2.31 -16.48
N ALA A 18 -18.48 -2.86 -15.74
CA ALA A 18 -18.82 -2.34 -14.43
C ALA A 18 -17.57 -2.41 -13.54
N PRO A 19 -17.31 -1.40 -12.70
CA PRO A 19 -16.21 -1.47 -11.74
C PRO A 19 -16.38 -2.74 -10.91
N ALA A 20 -15.29 -3.52 -10.81
CA ALA A 20 -15.31 -4.75 -10.03
C ALA A 20 -15.73 -4.40 -8.60
N GLN A 21 -16.83 -5.00 -8.14
CA GLN A 21 -17.29 -4.81 -6.78
C GLN A 21 -16.21 -5.32 -5.83
N GLU A 22 -15.77 -4.48 -4.89
CA GLU A 22 -14.80 -4.90 -3.88
C GLU A 22 -15.37 -6.08 -3.09
N SER A 23 -14.62 -7.19 -3.10
CA SER A 23 -14.92 -8.35 -2.28
C SER A 23 -14.51 -8.08 -0.83
N LYS A 24 -15.24 -8.67 0.13
CA LYS A 24 -14.87 -8.58 1.54
C LYS A 24 -13.42 -9.04 1.77
N SER A 25 -12.70 -8.33 2.60
CA SER A 25 -11.38 -8.70 3.09
C SER A 25 -11.43 -9.96 3.96
N ALA A 26 -10.26 -10.54 4.22
CA ALA A 26 -10.14 -11.67 5.15
C ALA A 26 -10.60 -11.29 6.56
N LEU A 27 -10.31 -10.06 7.02
CA LEU A 27 -10.74 -9.56 8.33
C LEU A 27 -12.28 -9.47 8.42
N GLU A 28 -12.93 -8.99 7.36
CA GLU A 28 -14.40 -8.88 7.32
C GLU A 28 -15.12 -10.22 7.17
N SER A 29 -14.45 -11.21 6.57
CA SER A 29 -15.02 -12.53 6.35
C SER A 29 -14.84 -13.44 7.57
N GLU A 30 -13.69 -13.38 8.23
CA GLU A 30 -13.31 -14.24 9.36
C GLU A 30 -12.62 -13.40 10.44
N ALA A 31 -13.41 -12.76 11.32
CA ALA A 31 -12.88 -11.81 12.30
C ALA A 31 -12.18 -12.46 13.52
N SER A 32 -12.23 -13.79 13.67
CA SER A 32 -11.61 -14.47 14.81
C SER A 32 -10.10 -14.64 14.64
N GLY A 33 -9.33 -14.50 15.73
CA GLY A 33 -7.89 -14.77 15.75
C GLY A 33 -6.98 -13.63 15.28
N TRP A 34 -7.54 -12.47 14.93
CA TRP A 34 -6.76 -11.28 14.58
C TRP A 34 -6.14 -10.63 15.82
N ILE A 35 -4.94 -10.09 15.66
CA ILE A 35 -4.24 -9.28 16.66
C ILE A 35 -4.19 -7.85 16.13
N ASP A 36 -4.68 -6.90 16.92
CA ASP A 36 -4.55 -5.49 16.60
C ASP A 36 -3.09 -5.05 16.73
N LEU A 37 -2.54 -4.52 15.64
CA LEU A 37 -1.18 -4.01 15.55
C LEU A 37 -1.17 -2.48 15.50
N PHE A 38 -2.27 -1.79 15.75
CA PHE A 38 -2.25 -0.34 15.78
C PHE A 38 -1.35 0.17 16.92
N PRO A 39 -0.34 1.03 16.65
CA PRO A 39 0.57 1.50 17.70
C PRO A 39 -0.17 2.26 18.80
N ASP A 40 0.18 2.00 20.06
CA ASP A 40 -0.33 2.81 21.17
C ASP A 40 0.26 4.23 21.14
N LYS A 41 -0.26 5.13 21.99
CA LYS A 41 0.16 6.55 22.04
C LYS A 41 1.65 6.74 22.36
N GLU A 42 2.28 5.74 22.94
CA GLU A 42 3.68 5.75 23.36
C GLU A 42 4.57 5.01 22.36
N PHE A 43 3.99 4.45 21.28
CA PHE A 43 4.64 3.59 20.31
C PHE A 43 5.35 2.39 20.96
N LYS A 44 4.84 1.86 22.08
CA LYS A 44 5.41 0.65 22.68
C LYS A 44 5.32 -0.52 21.70
N GLY A 45 6.40 -1.27 21.59
CA GLY A 45 6.48 -2.36 20.62
C GLY A 45 6.78 -1.89 19.19
N TRP A 46 7.07 -0.60 18.98
CA TRP A 46 7.39 -0.04 17.65
C TRP A 46 8.70 0.72 17.71
N LYS A 47 9.49 0.61 16.64
CA LYS A 47 10.78 1.31 16.51
C LYS A 47 10.92 1.97 15.15
N ARG A 48 11.63 3.09 15.13
CA ARG A 48 12.05 3.76 13.90
C ARG A 48 13.28 3.06 13.36
N VAL A 49 13.19 2.55 12.14
CA VAL A 49 14.29 1.89 11.43
C VAL A 49 14.69 2.78 10.25
N PRO A 50 15.95 3.27 10.21
CA PRO A 50 16.43 4.12 9.14
C PRO A 50 16.53 3.37 7.81
N ILE A 51 16.05 3.98 6.72
CA ILE A 51 16.45 3.59 5.35
C ILE A 51 17.67 4.43 4.95
N ASP A 52 17.59 5.74 5.20
CA ASP A 52 18.70 6.68 5.22
C ASP A 52 19.08 6.96 6.69
N PRO A 53 20.26 7.54 7.02
CA PRO A 53 20.62 7.87 8.40
C PRO A 53 19.47 8.51 9.17
N LEU A 54 19.19 7.97 10.36
CA LEU A 54 17.97 8.27 11.09
C LEU A 54 17.84 9.78 11.35
N ALA A 55 16.77 10.39 10.83
CA ALA A 55 16.54 11.80 10.99
C ALA A 55 16.20 12.14 12.46
N SER A 56 16.66 13.29 12.94
CA SER A 56 16.25 13.82 14.24
C SER A 56 14.75 14.14 14.30
N LYS A 57 14.19 14.57 13.16
CA LYS A 57 12.76 14.79 12.99
C LYS A 57 12.01 13.46 13.00
N VAL A 58 11.02 13.34 13.89
CA VAL A 58 10.06 12.22 13.90
C VAL A 58 8.93 12.52 12.92
N VAL A 59 8.62 11.59 12.02
CA VAL A 59 7.56 11.75 11.01
C VAL A 59 6.29 10.96 11.29
N TRP A 60 6.32 10.08 12.31
CA TRP A 60 5.20 9.25 12.74
C TRP A 60 4.46 9.89 13.91
N LYS A 61 3.14 10.01 13.79
CA LYS A 61 2.28 10.53 14.86
C LYS A 61 0.86 9.99 14.73
N HIS A 62 0.13 9.90 15.83
CA HIS A 62 -1.30 9.64 15.77
C HIS A 62 -2.05 10.85 15.20
N SER A 63 -3.20 10.59 14.57
CA SER A 63 -4.22 11.61 14.32
C SER A 63 -4.78 12.14 15.64
N ALA A 64 -5.42 13.32 15.60
CA ALA A 64 -5.98 13.95 16.79
C ALA A 64 -7.03 13.10 17.51
N ASP A 65 -7.77 12.27 16.77
CA ASP A 65 -8.74 11.32 17.31
C ASP A 65 -8.11 9.97 17.74
N GLY A 66 -6.82 9.78 17.50
CA GLY A 66 -6.09 8.55 17.83
C GLY A 66 -6.42 7.33 16.96
N LYS A 67 -7.20 7.49 15.88
CA LYS A 67 -7.69 6.37 15.04
C LYS A 67 -6.86 6.09 13.80
N SER A 68 -5.88 6.94 13.51
CA SER A 68 -5.00 6.77 12.34
C SER A 68 -3.56 7.09 12.70
N LEU A 69 -2.64 6.37 12.07
CA LEU A 69 -1.24 6.72 12.08
C LEU A 69 -0.96 7.63 10.89
N LEU A 70 -0.36 8.79 11.15
CA LEU A 70 0.02 9.77 10.15
C LEU A 70 1.54 9.69 9.93
N CYS A 71 1.93 9.58 8.67
CA CYS A 71 3.29 9.85 8.23
C CYS A 71 3.28 11.22 7.53
N ASP A 72 4.01 12.20 8.07
CA ASP A 72 3.97 13.55 7.49
C ASP A 72 4.70 13.65 6.14
N GLY A 73 5.64 12.73 5.85
CA GLY A 73 6.37 12.63 4.58
C GLY A 73 7.19 13.86 4.19
N THR A 74 7.34 14.86 5.08
CA THR A 74 7.98 16.14 4.77
C THR A 74 9.45 16.16 5.19
N GLY A 75 10.28 16.88 4.44
CA GLY A 75 11.71 17.02 4.71
C GLY A 75 12.58 15.85 4.22
N GLY A 76 12.03 14.98 3.36
CA GLY A 76 12.80 13.91 2.72
C GLY A 76 13.24 12.77 3.65
N VAL A 77 12.65 12.68 4.84
CA VAL A 77 12.95 11.63 5.84
C VAL A 77 12.49 10.28 5.31
N LYS A 78 13.41 9.29 5.26
CA LYS A 78 13.11 7.92 4.84
C LYS A 78 13.41 6.93 5.96
N GLU A 79 12.35 6.42 6.57
CA GLU A 79 12.40 5.46 7.65
C GLU A 79 11.14 4.60 7.67
N VAL A 80 11.23 3.47 8.38
CA VAL A 80 10.13 2.54 8.60
C VAL A 80 9.77 2.55 10.08
N LEU A 81 8.48 2.59 10.39
CA LEU A 81 8.00 2.24 11.73
C LEU A 81 7.78 0.72 11.77
N LEU A 82 8.65 0.01 12.50
CA LEU A 82 8.69 -1.45 12.53
C LEU A 82 8.21 -1.97 13.89
N ASN A 83 7.32 -2.98 13.87
CA ASN A 83 6.92 -3.70 15.08
C ASN A 83 8.09 -4.55 15.59
N ASP A 84 8.35 -4.55 16.88
CA ASP A 84 9.50 -5.24 17.48
C ASP A 84 9.28 -6.74 17.73
N VAL A 85 8.06 -7.23 17.49
CA VAL A 85 7.72 -8.66 17.55
C VAL A 85 7.84 -9.26 16.16
N GLU A 86 8.71 -10.25 16.00
CA GLU A 86 8.81 -11.04 14.77
C GLU A 86 7.55 -11.88 14.56
N ARG A 87 7.05 -11.92 13.32
CA ARG A 87 5.85 -12.68 12.94
C ARG A 87 6.13 -13.58 11.73
N GLY A 88 5.71 -14.84 11.86
CA GLY A 88 5.79 -15.86 10.81
C GLY A 88 4.65 -15.75 9.80
N ASP A 89 4.21 -16.88 9.25
CA ASP A 89 3.13 -16.95 8.28
C ASP A 89 1.79 -16.45 8.85
N GLY A 90 1.06 -15.69 8.03
CA GLY A 90 -0.20 -15.08 8.42
C GLY A 90 -0.73 -14.10 7.39
N ILE A 91 -1.90 -13.54 7.69
CA ILE A 91 -2.52 -12.47 6.91
C ILE A 91 -2.29 -11.16 7.66
N PHE A 92 -1.80 -10.14 6.95
CA PHE A 92 -1.70 -8.78 7.48
C PHE A 92 -2.71 -7.90 6.77
N HIS A 93 -3.61 -7.31 7.56
CA HIS A 93 -4.62 -6.36 7.07
C HIS A 93 -4.20 -4.95 7.46
N VAL A 94 -4.23 -4.04 6.50
CA VAL A 94 -3.93 -2.64 6.72
C VAL A 94 -4.80 -1.79 5.81
N GLU A 95 -5.39 -0.75 6.38
CA GLU A 95 -6.14 0.25 5.65
C GLU A 95 -5.33 1.54 5.61
N TRP A 96 -5.34 2.21 4.46
CA TRP A 96 -4.57 3.42 4.25
C TRP A 96 -5.35 4.40 3.38
N ARG A 97 -4.95 5.66 3.44
CA ARG A 97 -5.46 6.72 2.57
C ARG A 97 -4.43 7.82 2.40
N TRP A 98 -4.56 8.56 1.30
CA TRP A 98 -3.80 9.79 1.11
C TRP A 98 -4.31 10.92 2.01
N GLY A 99 -3.40 11.82 2.40
CA GLY A 99 -3.76 13.08 3.07
C GLY A 99 -4.56 14.00 2.15
N LYS A 100 -5.41 14.85 2.72
CA LYS A 100 -6.33 15.74 1.99
C LYS A 100 -5.63 16.91 1.27
N GLU A 101 -4.40 17.23 1.64
CA GLU A 101 -3.69 18.44 1.19
C GLU A 101 -2.48 18.05 0.36
N GLN A 102 -2.58 18.10 -0.97
CA GLN A 102 -1.41 18.14 -1.83
C GLN A 102 -1.68 18.94 -3.11
N ASP A 103 -0.59 19.41 -3.71
CA ASP A 103 -0.55 20.10 -4.99
C ASP A 103 -1.28 19.32 -6.11
N ALA A 104 -1.50 19.95 -7.26
CA ALA A 104 -2.19 19.33 -8.40
C ALA A 104 -1.57 17.98 -8.86
N THR A 105 -0.31 17.70 -8.50
CA THR A 105 0.40 16.45 -8.80
C THR A 105 1.08 15.87 -7.54
N PRO A 106 0.32 15.22 -6.64
CA PRO A 106 0.88 14.62 -5.44
C PRO A 106 1.83 13.46 -5.76
N ASN A 107 3.06 13.53 -5.27
CA ASN A 107 4.07 12.47 -5.41
C ASN A 107 4.19 11.68 -4.10
N TYR A 108 3.18 10.85 -3.82
CA TYR A 108 3.24 9.94 -2.69
C TYR A 108 4.13 8.77 -3.00
N ASN A 109 5.08 8.47 -2.12
CA ASN A 109 5.92 7.28 -2.22
C ASN A 109 6.18 6.72 -0.83
N GLY A 110 5.54 5.60 -0.52
CA GLY A 110 5.72 4.84 0.70
C GLY A 110 5.24 3.42 0.49
N GLY A 111 4.94 2.72 1.57
CA GLY A 111 4.42 1.37 1.48
C GLY A 111 4.39 0.66 2.81
N ILE A 112 3.83 -0.54 2.76
CA ILE A 112 3.67 -1.42 3.90
C ILE A 112 4.79 -2.45 3.87
N TYR A 113 5.58 -2.45 4.93
CA TYR A 113 6.73 -3.33 5.06
C TYR A 113 6.31 -4.66 5.68
N LEU A 114 6.72 -5.75 5.03
CA LEU A 114 6.47 -7.14 5.37
C LEU A 114 7.81 -7.88 5.44
N ARG A 115 7.85 -9.02 6.15
CA ARG A 115 9.02 -9.91 6.21
C ARG A 115 10.33 -9.14 6.48
N SER A 116 10.24 -8.14 7.35
CA SER A 116 11.33 -7.21 7.59
C SER A 116 12.24 -7.69 8.71
N SER A 117 13.55 -7.72 8.49
CA SER A 117 14.51 -8.02 9.55
C SER A 117 14.55 -6.88 10.56
N ALA A 118 14.91 -7.22 11.81
CA ALA A 118 14.98 -6.24 12.90
C ALA A 118 15.96 -5.07 12.64
N ASP A 119 16.94 -5.26 11.74
CA ASP A 119 17.91 -4.25 11.33
C ASP A 119 17.55 -3.54 10.01
N GLY A 120 16.40 -3.86 9.40
CA GLY A 120 15.89 -3.23 8.18
C GLY A 120 16.62 -3.60 6.89
N LYS A 121 17.52 -4.58 6.90
CA LYS A 121 18.29 -4.98 5.70
C LYS A 121 17.56 -5.96 4.80
N VAL A 122 16.66 -6.76 5.35
CA VAL A 122 15.78 -7.66 4.62
C VAL A 122 14.37 -7.12 4.75
N TRP A 123 13.65 -7.00 3.64
CA TRP A 123 12.27 -6.50 3.65
C TRP A 123 11.58 -6.74 2.30
N ILE A 124 10.24 -6.76 2.36
CA ILE A 124 9.34 -6.62 1.21
C ILE A 124 8.44 -5.43 1.51
N GLN A 125 8.21 -4.57 0.53
CA GLN A 125 7.32 -3.44 0.62
C GLN A 125 6.20 -3.64 -0.39
N ALA A 126 4.96 -3.73 0.11
CA ALA A 126 3.76 -3.56 -0.69
C ALA A 126 3.58 -2.07 -0.96
N GLN A 127 3.66 -1.69 -2.22
CA GLN A 127 3.84 -0.30 -2.55
C GLN A 127 2.54 0.49 -2.42
N VAL A 128 2.68 1.65 -1.78
CA VAL A 128 1.66 2.67 -1.66
C VAL A 128 2.29 3.93 -2.23
N ALA A 129 2.23 4.06 -3.55
CA ALA A 129 2.84 5.16 -4.28
C ALA A 129 1.92 5.61 -5.42
N ARG A 130 1.82 6.93 -5.60
CA ARG A 130 1.04 7.56 -6.66
C ARG A 130 1.98 8.19 -7.67
N GLY A 131 1.92 7.70 -8.91
CA GLY A 131 2.75 8.21 -10.00
C GLY A 131 2.52 7.44 -11.30
N GLU A 132 2.94 8.03 -12.43
CA GLU A 132 2.78 7.39 -13.73
C GLU A 132 3.73 6.19 -13.91
N LYS A 133 4.91 6.26 -13.28
CA LYS A 133 5.98 5.28 -13.42
C LYS A 133 6.04 4.35 -12.19
N PRO A 134 6.34 3.05 -12.38
CA PRO A 134 6.65 2.14 -11.28
C PRO A 134 7.80 2.65 -10.39
N PRO A 135 7.80 2.28 -9.09
CA PRO A 135 6.80 1.44 -8.44
C PRO A 135 5.52 2.23 -8.05
N ARG A 136 4.34 1.63 -8.25
CA ARG A 136 2.99 2.20 -8.01
C ARG A 136 2.19 1.33 -7.05
N VAL A 137 1.00 1.77 -6.63
CA VAL A 137 0.12 0.97 -5.76
C VAL A 137 -0.05 -0.46 -6.28
N GLY A 138 0.23 -1.42 -5.40
CA GLY A 138 0.12 -2.87 -5.63
C GLY A 138 1.36 -3.53 -6.26
N ASP A 139 2.39 -2.77 -6.63
CA ASP A 139 3.71 -3.35 -6.90
C ASP A 139 4.32 -3.89 -5.61
N LEU A 140 5.12 -4.96 -5.70
CA LEU A 140 5.92 -5.45 -4.59
C LEU A 140 7.39 -5.22 -4.90
N ILE A 141 8.11 -4.58 -4.00
CA ILE A 141 9.56 -4.39 -4.10
C ILE A 141 10.23 -4.89 -2.83
N GLY A 142 11.50 -5.26 -2.87
CA GLY A 142 12.15 -5.80 -1.67
C GLY A 142 13.66 -5.93 -1.78
N MET A 143 14.29 -6.10 -0.62
CA MET A 143 15.66 -6.54 -0.48
C MET A 143 15.64 -7.90 0.23
N LEU A 144 16.02 -8.96 -0.47
CA LEU A 144 15.96 -10.33 0.05
C LEU A 144 17.30 -11.03 -0.12
N PRO A 145 17.70 -11.93 0.80
CA PRO A 145 18.84 -12.78 0.59
C PRO A 145 18.52 -13.83 -0.49
N VAL A 146 19.29 -13.83 -1.58
CA VAL A 146 19.27 -14.89 -2.60
C VAL A 146 20.63 -15.56 -2.54
N GLU A 147 20.65 -16.82 -2.12
CA GLU A 147 21.89 -17.58 -1.89
C GLU A 147 22.83 -16.85 -0.90
N GLY A 148 22.25 -16.28 0.16
CA GLY A 148 22.98 -15.53 1.20
C GLY A 148 23.42 -14.12 0.80
N THR A 149 23.20 -13.70 -0.46
CA THR A 149 23.55 -12.36 -0.92
C THR A 149 22.31 -11.46 -0.98
N PRO A 150 22.34 -10.24 -0.41
CA PRO A 150 21.25 -9.28 -0.57
C PRO A 150 21.02 -8.96 -2.05
N LYS A 151 19.81 -9.19 -2.55
CA LYS A 151 19.38 -8.85 -3.91
C LYS A 151 18.08 -8.06 -3.87
N ARG A 152 18.04 -7.01 -4.70
CA ARG A 152 16.82 -6.27 -5.00
C ARG A 152 15.88 -7.16 -5.80
N ILE A 153 14.61 -7.18 -5.42
CA ILE A 153 13.52 -7.82 -6.15
C ILE A 153 12.46 -6.77 -6.45
N ASP A 154 12.01 -6.69 -7.69
CA ASP A 154 10.89 -5.84 -8.11
C ASP A 154 9.88 -6.72 -8.85
N LEU A 155 8.69 -6.88 -8.27
CA LEU A 155 7.54 -7.52 -8.88
C LEU A 155 6.51 -6.45 -9.19
N LEU A 156 6.58 -5.97 -10.43
CA LEU A 156 5.75 -4.87 -10.91
C LEU A 156 4.51 -5.42 -11.61
N GLN A 157 3.35 -4.84 -11.33
CA GLN A 157 2.11 -5.15 -12.02
C GLN A 157 2.20 -4.77 -13.50
N LYS A 158 1.45 -5.50 -14.33
CA LYS A 158 1.23 -5.16 -15.74
C LYS A 158 -0.09 -4.41 -15.87
N GLY A 159 -0.11 -3.35 -16.67
CA GLY A 159 -1.31 -2.56 -16.94
C GLY A 159 -1.43 -1.32 -16.05
N GLU A 160 -2.66 -0.85 -15.87
CA GLU A 160 -2.99 0.32 -15.06
C GLU A 160 -2.80 0.03 -13.55
N SER A 161 -2.51 1.08 -12.78
CA SER A 161 -2.48 1.01 -11.32
C SER A 161 -3.89 0.65 -10.80
N ARG A 162 -3.99 -0.20 -9.78
CA ARG A 162 -5.27 -0.61 -9.18
C ARG A 162 -5.71 0.34 -8.04
N GLU A 163 -5.40 1.62 -8.19
CA GLU A 163 -5.77 2.68 -7.23
C GLU A 163 -7.28 2.96 -7.19
#